data_AF-A0A2G9TV11-F1
#
_entry.id   AF-A0A2G9TV11-F1
#
_cell.length_a   1.000
_cell.length_b   1.000
_cell.length_c   1.000
_cell.angle_alpha   90.00
_cell.angle_beta   90.00
_cell.angle_gamma   90.00
#
_symmetry.space_group_name_H-M   'P 1'
#
loop_
_entity.id
_entity.type
_entity.pdbx_description
1 polymer ?
#
loop_
_entity_poly.entity_id
_entity_poly.type
_entity_poly.pdbx_seq_one_letter_code
_entity_poly.pdbx_strand_id
1 'polypeptide(L)'
;MPGAMVLFSTPGMLHGGQSLKVFRKWCHDPRNMIIMPGYCVAGTVGAKVISGMKKIEIEGKMHYINALWHAAIPLMLAAEILCWQAKLIRVCQPRSVMFVHGEAAKMEFLKGKVEKEFRVPVLMPANGESVSIPGISNLEVDVPQDIVQRCLDLDPTPSKKACPFSACLVMDKQNGLEVISCEAAASRLQLGLHTITLSQLVKSRSVVDWRALSEALSIHDTHLQHKQDGIELFHGEICVLPVKGDDNQASGTGMG
;
A
#
# COMPACT_ATOMS: atom_id res chain seq x y z
N MET A 1 -51.63 43.65 16.63
CA MET A 1 -50.71 43.79 17.78
C MET A 1 -49.56 42.82 17.59
N PRO A 2 -48.28 43.19 17.78
CA PRO A 2 -47.22 42.19 17.75
C PRO A 2 -47.30 41.38 19.04
N GLY A 3 -47.79 40.16 18.93
CA GLY A 3 -47.79 39.15 20.00
C GLY A 3 -46.53 38.29 19.94
N ALA A 4 -46.49 37.23 20.75
CA ALA A 4 -45.42 36.24 20.68
C ALA A 4 -45.36 35.62 19.28
N MET A 5 -44.15 35.52 18.72
CA MET A 5 -43.91 34.98 17.39
C MET A 5 -42.65 34.12 17.39
N VAL A 6 -42.63 33.10 16.53
CA VAL A 6 -41.46 32.24 16.29
C VAL A 6 -40.92 32.57 14.91
N LEU A 7 -39.62 32.88 14.83
CA LEU A 7 -38.96 33.19 13.57
C LEU A 7 -37.84 32.18 13.30
N PHE A 8 -37.95 31.49 12.17
CA PHE A 8 -36.87 30.70 11.61
C PHE A 8 -36.08 31.58 10.65
N SER A 9 -34.75 31.64 10.82
CA SER A 9 -33.91 32.48 9.98
C SER A 9 -32.59 31.79 9.66
N THR A 10 -32.10 32.03 8.45
CA THR A 10 -30.81 31.55 7.97
C THR A 10 -29.85 32.72 7.80
N PRO A 11 -28.52 32.49 7.87
CA PRO A 11 -27.82 31.24 8.20
C PRO A 11 -27.77 30.94 9.71
N GLY A 12 -27.69 29.65 10.07
CA GLY A 12 -27.77 29.17 11.46
C GLY A 12 -26.59 29.54 12.38
N MET A 13 -25.44 29.93 11.82
CA MET A 13 -24.25 30.31 12.59
C MET A 13 -24.13 31.82 12.87
N LEU A 14 -25.14 32.61 12.49
CA LEU A 14 -25.17 34.07 12.67
C LEU A 14 -23.95 34.80 12.04
N HIS A 15 -23.38 34.28 10.96
CA HIS A 15 -22.25 34.92 10.28
C HIS A 15 -22.67 36.00 9.27
N GLY A 16 -23.96 36.16 8.99
CA GLY A 16 -24.48 37.12 8.02
C GLY A 16 -26.00 37.00 7.84
N GLY A 17 -26.53 37.60 6.78
CA GLY A 17 -27.91 37.39 6.34
C GLY A 17 -28.99 37.97 7.27
N GLN A 18 -30.21 37.43 7.15
CA GLN A 18 -31.37 37.87 7.94
C GLN A 18 -31.26 37.46 9.40
N SER A 19 -30.67 36.29 9.69
CA SER A 19 -30.50 35.81 11.07
C SER A 19 -29.68 36.78 11.91
N LEU A 20 -28.57 37.30 11.37
CA LEU A 20 -27.75 38.30 12.06
C LEU A 20 -28.44 39.66 12.21
N LYS A 21 -29.25 40.08 11.22
CA LYS A 21 -30.01 41.35 11.29
C LYS A 21 -31.09 41.32 12.37
N VAL A 22 -31.81 40.20 12.46
CA VAL A 22 -32.85 39.99 13.49
C VAL A 22 -32.18 39.86 14.86
N PHE A 23 -31.12 39.05 14.96
CA PHE A 23 -30.37 38.87 16.20
C PHE A 23 -29.95 40.22 16.79
N ARG A 24 -29.38 41.12 15.98
CA ARG A 24 -28.96 42.47 16.41
C ARG A 24 -30.09 43.30 17.05
N LYS A 25 -31.32 43.12 16.57
CA LYS A 25 -32.50 43.84 17.08
C LYS A 25 -33.07 43.21 18.34
N TRP A 26 -33.00 41.88 18.46
CA TRP A 26 -33.73 41.12 19.48
C TRP A 26 -32.86 40.63 20.64
N CYS A 27 -31.53 40.60 20.49
CA CYS A 27 -30.63 40.03 21.51
C CYS A 27 -30.60 40.78 22.85
N HIS A 28 -31.01 42.04 22.88
CA HIS A 28 -30.96 42.89 24.08
C HIS A 28 -32.20 42.76 24.99
N ASP A 29 -33.30 42.16 24.51
CA ASP A 29 -34.54 42.00 25.29
C ASP A 29 -34.54 40.63 25.99
N PRO A 30 -34.61 40.59 27.33
CA PRO A 30 -34.59 39.34 28.09
C PRO A 30 -35.84 38.47 27.91
N ARG A 31 -36.92 39.01 27.35
CA ARG A 31 -38.13 38.24 27.02
C ARG A 31 -37.98 37.41 25.75
N ASN A 32 -36.94 37.68 24.96
CA ASN A 32 -36.65 36.93 23.74
C ASN A 32 -35.83 35.68 24.07
N MET A 33 -36.06 34.63 23.28
CA MET A 33 -35.32 33.38 23.34
C MET A 33 -34.64 33.09 22.01
N ILE A 34 -33.36 32.72 22.06
CA ILE A 34 -32.54 32.38 20.90
C ILE A 34 -32.23 30.89 20.95
N ILE A 35 -32.73 30.14 19.96
CA ILE A 35 -32.49 28.70 19.85
C ILE A 35 -31.46 28.48 18.74
N MET A 36 -30.31 27.94 19.10
CA MET A 36 -29.25 27.58 18.16
C MET A 36 -29.37 26.09 17.81
N PRO A 37 -29.74 25.72 16.57
CA PRO A 37 -30.12 24.35 16.23
C PRO A 37 -28.95 23.38 15.99
N GLY A 38 -27.69 23.82 16.16
CA GLY A 38 -26.54 22.97 15.87
C GLY A 38 -25.19 23.59 16.19
N TYR A 39 -24.14 22.89 15.76
CA TYR A 39 -22.75 23.32 15.95
C TYR A 39 -22.45 24.62 15.20
N CYS A 40 -21.75 25.54 15.87
CA CYS A 40 -21.24 26.76 15.27
C CYS A 40 -19.73 26.70 15.22
N VAL A 41 -19.16 26.96 14.04
CA VAL A 41 -17.71 27.02 13.84
C VAL A 41 -17.10 28.14 14.70
N ALA A 42 -15.92 27.88 15.26
CA ALA A 42 -15.18 28.87 16.04
C ALA A 42 -14.99 30.19 15.26
N GLY A 43 -15.08 31.31 15.96
CA GLY A 43 -14.99 32.65 15.38
C GLY A 43 -16.30 33.23 14.87
N THR A 44 -17.35 32.42 14.67
CA THR A 44 -18.69 32.92 14.32
C THR A 44 -19.37 33.62 15.51
N VAL A 45 -20.33 34.51 15.22
CA VAL A 45 -21.17 35.12 16.26
C VAL A 45 -21.97 34.04 17.01
N GLY A 46 -22.48 33.02 16.30
CA GLY A 46 -23.18 31.90 16.91
C GLY A 46 -22.33 31.16 17.94
N ALA A 47 -21.05 30.92 17.66
CA ALA A 47 -20.14 30.27 18.62
C ALA A 47 -19.93 31.13 19.89
N LYS A 48 -19.82 32.46 19.75
CA LYS A 48 -19.69 33.38 20.90
C LYS A 48 -20.95 33.41 21.77
N VAL A 49 -22.13 33.27 21.16
CA VAL A 49 -23.42 33.19 21.89
C VAL A 49 -23.50 31.87 22.66
N ILE A 50 -23.18 30.75 22.01
CA ILE A 50 -23.19 29.41 22.64
C ILE A 50 -22.14 29.30 23.74
N SER A 51 -21.02 30.03 23.66
CA SER A 51 -20.03 30.09 24.74
C SER A 51 -20.46 30.95 25.93
N GLY A 52 -21.66 31.53 25.92
CA GLY A 52 -22.20 32.34 27.02
C GLY A 52 -21.65 33.77 27.10
N MET A 53 -21.08 34.30 26.02
CA MET A 53 -20.54 35.65 26.00
C MET A 53 -21.69 36.67 26.11
N LYS A 54 -21.67 37.52 27.14
CA LYS A 54 -22.74 38.53 27.37
C LYS A 54 -22.63 39.78 26.50
N LYS A 55 -21.44 40.03 25.93
CA LYS A 55 -21.15 41.21 25.12
C LYS A 55 -20.35 40.76 23.90
N ILE A 56 -20.88 41.03 22.71
CA ILE A 56 -20.25 40.63 21.45
C ILE A 56 -20.13 41.80 20.50
N GLU A 57 -19.05 41.82 19.75
CA GLU A 57 -18.86 42.77 18.66
C GLU A 57 -19.39 42.20 17.36
N ILE A 58 -20.23 42.97 16.68
CA ILE A 58 -20.78 42.66 15.36
C ILE A 58 -20.54 43.89 14.48
N GLU A 59 -19.77 43.75 13.40
CA GLU A 59 -19.52 44.81 12.42
C GLU A 59 -19.05 46.15 13.07
N GLY A 60 -18.16 46.09 14.06
CA GLY A 60 -17.63 47.28 14.74
C GLY A 60 -18.56 47.90 15.80
N LYS A 61 -19.71 47.27 16.10
CA LYS A 61 -20.64 47.70 17.15
C LYS A 61 -20.75 46.66 18.26
N MET A 62 -20.76 47.12 19.49
CA MET A 62 -20.95 46.25 20.66
C MET A 62 -22.44 46.01 20.92
N HIS A 63 -22.81 44.74 21.05
CA HIS A 63 -24.17 44.30 21.38
C HIS A 63 -24.17 43.54 22.71
N TYR A 64 -25.16 43.82 23.57
CA TYR A 64 -25.38 43.11 24.82
C TYR A 64 -26.41 42.01 24.60
N ILE A 65 -26.09 40.81 25.07
CA ILE A 65 -26.98 39.64 24.97
C ILE A 65 -27.64 39.47 26.33
N ASN A 66 -28.88 39.94 26.43
CA ASN A 66 -29.74 39.73 27.60
C ASN A 66 -30.82 38.67 27.33
N ALA A 67 -31.05 38.33 26.06
CA ALA A 67 -31.96 37.26 25.68
C ALA A 67 -31.49 35.90 26.23
N LEU A 68 -32.45 35.07 26.63
CA LEU A 68 -32.17 33.67 26.96
C LEU A 68 -31.73 32.94 25.70
N TRP A 69 -30.71 32.09 25.81
CA TRP A 69 -30.28 31.28 24.68
C TRP A 69 -30.21 29.81 25.09
N HIS A 70 -30.53 28.94 24.12
CA HIS A 70 -30.42 27.50 24.28
C HIS A 70 -29.76 26.90 23.05
N ALA A 71 -28.72 26.11 23.25
CA ALA A 71 -28.11 25.33 22.19
C ALA A 71 -28.85 23.99 22.10
N ALA A 72 -29.68 23.84 21.06
CA ALA A 72 -30.24 22.56 20.69
C ALA A 72 -29.20 21.78 19.88
N ILE A 73 -28.14 21.34 20.56
CA ILE A 73 -27.25 20.30 20.00
C ILE A 73 -27.78 18.97 20.51
N PRO A 74 -28.32 18.08 19.66
CA PRO A 74 -28.54 16.71 20.08
C PRO A 74 -27.16 16.09 20.35
N LEU A 75 -26.78 15.99 21.63
CA LEU A 75 -25.58 15.29 22.10
C LEU A 75 -25.51 13.85 21.51
N MET A 76 -26.67 13.30 21.15
CA MET A 76 -26.88 12.00 20.52
C MET A 76 -26.19 11.84 19.15
N LEU A 77 -26.19 12.86 18.28
CA LEU A 77 -25.59 12.74 16.95
C LEU A 77 -24.07 12.54 17.02
N ALA A 78 -23.39 13.20 17.96
CA ALA A 78 -21.92 13.13 18.05
C ALA A 78 -21.45 11.74 18.53
N ALA A 79 -22.17 11.12 19.46
CA ALA A 79 -21.85 9.78 19.96
C ALA A 79 -22.13 8.69 18.92
N GLU A 80 -23.23 8.81 18.16
CA GLU A 80 -23.53 7.89 17.06
C GLU A 80 -22.46 7.96 15.97
N ILE A 81 -22.05 9.16 15.55
CA ILE A 81 -21.02 9.33 14.50
C ILE A 81 -19.71 8.62 14.88
N LEU A 82 -19.26 8.74 16.13
CA LEU A 82 -18.05 8.06 16.61
C LEU A 82 -18.19 6.52 16.58
N CYS A 83 -19.36 6.00 16.96
CA CYS A 83 -19.64 4.57 16.89
C CYS A 83 -19.65 4.08 15.44
N TRP A 84 -20.27 4.84 14.54
CA TRP A 84 -20.30 4.54 13.11
C TRP A 84 -18.91 4.56 12.47
N GLN A 85 -18.06 5.54 12.82
CA GLN A 85 -16.67 5.61 12.35
C GLN A 85 -15.87 4.37 12.77
N ALA A 86 -15.96 3.96 14.05
CA ALA A 86 -15.27 2.76 14.54
C ALA A 86 -15.79 1.50 13.85
N LYS A 87 -17.11 1.38 13.66
CA LYS A 87 -17.71 0.24 12.96
C LYS A 87 -17.26 0.16 11.50
N LEU A 88 -17.18 1.31 10.82
CA LEU A 88 -16.73 1.38 9.43
C LEU A 88 -15.27 0.93 9.29
N ILE A 89 -14.38 1.44 10.15
CA ILE A 89 -12.96 1.03 10.16
C ILE A 89 -12.85 -0.49 10.37
N ARG A 90 -13.67 -1.05 11.26
CA ARG A 90 -13.68 -2.48 11.55
C ARG A 90 -14.12 -3.34 10.37
N VAL A 91 -15.10 -2.89 9.59
CA VAL A 91 -15.62 -3.60 8.41
C VAL A 91 -14.67 -3.49 7.22
N CYS A 92 -14.14 -2.30 6.97
CA CYS A 92 -13.28 -2.06 5.81
C CYS A 92 -11.85 -2.60 5.98
N GLN A 93 -11.39 -2.82 7.22
CA GLN A 93 -10.02 -3.22 7.56
C GLN A 93 -8.95 -2.46 6.74
N PRO A 94 -8.97 -1.11 6.77
CA PRO A 94 -8.08 -0.32 5.94
C PRO A 94 -6.63 -0.46 6.40
N ARG A 95 -5.69 -0.31 5.46
CA ARG A 95 -4.25 -0.27 5.75
C ARG A 95 -3.80 1.06 6.35
N SER A 96 -4.54 2.13 6.09
CA SER A 96 -4.32 3.47 6.62
C SER A 96 -5.63 4.25 6.67
N VAL A 97 -5.79 5.11 7.67
CA VAL A 97 -6.96 6.01 7.80
C VAL A 97 -6.46 7.46 7.74
N MET A 98 -7.21 8.35 7.09
CA MET A 98 -6.85 9.77 6.99
C MET A 98 -8.02 10.64 7.45
N PHE A 99 -7.75 11.55 8.38
CA PHE A 99 -8.71 12.54 8.86
C PHE A 99 -8.53 13.84 8.08
N VAL A 100 -9.60 14.27 7.41
CA VAL A 100 -9.60 15.44 6.51
C VAL A 100 -10.43 16.61 7.03
N HIS A 101 -11.33 16.38 7.99
CA HIS A 101 -12.18 17.42 8.54
C HIS A 101 -12.48 17.15 10.02
N GLY A 102 -12.41 18.20 10.83
CA GLY A 102 -12.67 18.16 12.25
C GLY A 102 -11.87 19.22 12.99
N GLU A 103 -12.19 19.41 14.27
CA GLU A 103 -11.42 20.27 15.15
C GLU A 103 -10.11 19.57 15.53
N ALA A 104 -8.97 20.25 15.38
CA ALA A 104 -7.64 19.65 15.52
C ALA A 104 -7.48 18.86 16.84
N ALA A 105 -7.86 19.45 17.97
CA ALA A 105 -7.76 18.80 19.28
C ALA A 105 -8.63 17.53 19.39
N LYS A 106 -9.83 17.53 18.78
CA LYS A 106 -10.72 16.37 18.78
C LYS A 106 -10.24 15.28 17.83
N MET A 107 -9.70 15.66 16.67
CA MET A 107 -9.10 14.74 15.72
C MET A 107 -7.87 14.05 16.30
N GLU A 108 -7.01 14.78 17.02
CA GLU A 108 -5.84 14.22 17.69
C GLU A 108 -6.23 13.21 18.78
N PHE A 109 -7.24 13.54 19.59
CA PHE A 109 -7.81 12.59 20.56
C PHE A 109 -8.37 11.33 19.88
N LEU A 110 -9.14 11.49 18.80
CA LEU A 110 -9.73 10.38 18.07
C LEU A 110 -8.66 9.52 17.38
N LYS A 111 -7.62 10.15 16.84
CA LYS A 111 -6.48 9.50 16.20
C LYS A 111 -5.83 8.52 17.17
N GLY A 112 -5.49 8.98 18.38
CA GLY A 112 -4.87 8.13 19.40
C GLY A 112 -5.76 6.93 19.79
N LYS A 113 -7.09 7.11 19.80
CA LYS A 113 -8.03 6.02 20.07
C LYS A 113 -8.06 4.99 18.94
N VAL A 114 -8.13 5.44 17.69
CA VAL A 114 -8.18 4.57 16.49
C VAL A 114 -6.87 3.80 16.31
N GLU A 115 -5.72 4.47 16.47
CA GLU A 115 -4.41 3.81 16.37
C GLU A 115 -4.24 2.72 17.44
N LYS A 116 -4.69 2.99 18.67
CA LYS A 116 -4.63 2.02 19.77
C LYS A 116 -5.57 0.82 19.58
N GLU A 117 -6.78 1.07 19.08
CA GLU A 117 -7.82 0.05 18.92
C GLU A 117 -7.58 -0.84 17.69
N PHE A 118 -7.28 -0.23 16.54
CA PHE A 118 -7.19 -0.94 15.26
C PHE A 118 -5.76 -1.25 14.82
N ARG A 119 -4.74 -0.65 15.46
CA ARG A 119 -3.32 -0.78 15.07
C ARG A 119 -3.05 -0.41 13.61
N VAL A 120 -3.80 0.57 13.10
CA VAL A 120 -3.68 1.10 11.73
C VAL A 120 -3.10 2.51 11.82
N PRO A 121 -2.17 2.91 10.93
CA PRO A 121 -1.66 4.27 10.88
C PRO A 121 -2.77 5.27 10.56
N VAL A 122 -2.87 6.35 11.35
CA VAL A 122 -3.85 7.42 11.16
C VAL A 122 -3.14 8.74 10.81
N LEU A 123 -3.49 9.27 9.65
CA LEU A 123 -2.91 10.47 9.07
C LEU A 123 -3.83 11.67 9.34
N MET A 124 -3.23 12.80 9.71
CA MET A 124 -3.94 14.06 9.95
C MET A 124 -3.11 15.20 9.30
N PRO A 125 -3.09 15.27 7.97
CA PRO A 125 -2.27 16.26 7.28
C PRO A 125 -2.84 17.67 7.45
N ALA A 126 -1.94 18.65 7.46
CA ALA A 126 -2.31 20.05 7.41
C ALA A 126 -2.91 20.43 6.06
N ASN A 127 -3.62 21.57 6.02
CA ASN A 127 -4.16 22.09 4.76
C ASN A 127 -3.04 22.37 3.76
N GLY A 128 -3.10 21.74 2.58
CA GLY A 128 -2.08 21.85 1.54
C GLY A 128 -0.89 20.90 1.72
N GLU A 129 -0.87 20.07 2.76
CA GLU A 129 0.14 19.03 2.93
C GLU A 129 -0.13 17.86 1.97
N SER A 130 0.93 17.40 1.31
CA SER A 130 0.88 16.22 0.44
C SER A 130 1.29 14.98 1.22
N VAL A 131 0.46 13.94 1.14
CA VAL A 131 0.71 12.65 1.79
C VAL A 131 0.95 11.59 0.71
N SER A 132 2.09 10.90 0.80
CA SER A 132 2.38 9.75 -0.07
C SER A 132 1.95 8.46 0.63
N ILE A 133 0.99 7.76 0.05
CA ILE A 133 0.54 6.45 0.51
C ILE A 133 1.14 5.41 -0.44
N PRO A 134 2.01 4.51 0.03
CA PRO A 134 2.61 3.50 -0.83
C PRO A 134 1.51 2.59 -1.38
N GLY A 135 1.33 2.63 -2.69
CA GLY A 135 0.49 1.68 -3.41
C GLY A 135 1.14 0.30 -3.38
N ILE A 136 0.34 -0.74 -3.18
CA ILE A 136 0.78 -2.09 -3.52
C ILE A 136 0.43 -2.30 -4.98
N SER A 137 1.46 -2.25 -5.82
CA SER A 137 1.38 -2.73 -7.20
C SER A 137 1.56 -4.24 -7.15
N ASN A 138 0.46 -4.99 -7.07
CA ASN A 138 0.53 -6.41 -7.37
C ASN A 138 0.70 -6.53 -8.89
N LEU A 139 1.82 -7.10 -9.30
CA LEU A 139 2.09 -7.40 -10.69
C LEU A 139 1.87 -8.89 -10.89
N GLU A 140 0.75 -9.22 -11.51
CA GLU A 140 0.45 -10.58 -11.94
C GLU A 140 1.08 -10.79 -13.32
N VAL A 141 1.85 -11.86 -13.45
CA VAL A 141 2.55 -12.19 -14.69
C VAL A 141 2.35 -13.66 -14.99
N ASP A 142 1.92 -13.95 -16.21
CA ASP A 142 1.78 -15.32 -16.67
C ASP A 142 3.16 -15.89 -16.98
N VAL A 143 3.44 -17.05 -16.41
CA VAL A 143 4.70 -17.78 -16.62
C VAL A 143 4.43 -18.98 -17.51
N PRO A 144 5.09 -19.06 -18.68
CA PRO A 144 5.04 -20.25 -19.54
C PRO A 144 5.47 -21.52 -18.79
N GLN A 145 4.74 -22.63 -19.03
CA GLN A 145 4.94 -23.90 -18.31
C GLN A 145 6.32 -24.52 -18.56
N ASP A 146 6.88 -24.32 -19.75
CA ASP A 146 8.21 -24.78 -20.15
C ASP A 146 9.32 -24.19 -19.27
N ILE A 147 9.22 -22.90 -18.93
CA ILE A 147 10.18 -22.23 -18.03
C ILE A 147 10.07 -22.80 -16.62
N VAL A 148 8.85 -23.04 -16.14
CA VAL A 148 8.63 -23.64 -14.81
C VAL A 148 9.22 -25.05 -14.74
N GLN A 149 8.98 -25.87 -15.77
CA GLN A 149 9.50 -27.24 -15.82
C GLN A 149 11.02 -27.26 -15.88
N ARG A 150 11.64 -26.42 -16.72
CA ARG A 150 13.10 -26.28 -16.80
C ARG A 150 13.72 -25.90 -15.45
N CYS A 151 13.10 -24.98 -14.71
CA CYS A 151 13.58 -24.59 -13.38
C CYS A 151 13.50 -25.72 -12.36
N LEU A 152 12.43 -26.54 -12.42
CA LEU A 152 12.27 -27.70 -11.55
C LEU A 152 13.29 -28.81 -11.86
N ASP A 153 13.60 -29.03 -13.14
CA ASP A 153 14.54 -30.06 -13.57
C ASP A 153 16.00 -29.70 -13.26
N LEU A 154 16.31 -28.40 -13.13
CA LEU A 154 17.63 -27.90 -12.72
C LEU A 154 17.87 -27.96 -11.21
N ASP A 155 16.82 -28.08 -10.38
CA ASP A 155 16.96 -28.21 -8.94
C ASP A 155 17.12 -29.69 -8.55
N PRO A 156 18.24 -30.10 -7.92
CA PRO A 156 18.42 -31.47 -7.45
C PRO A 156 17.51 -31.82 -6.25
N THR A 157 16.89 -30.84 -5.60
CA THR A 157 16.00 -31.03 -4.44
C THR A 157 14.73 -30.17 -4.53
N PRO A 158 13.89 -30.36 -5.56
CA PRO A 158 12.76 -29.47 -5.80
C PRO A 158 11.76 -29.59 -4.64
N SER A 159 11.62 -28.51 -3.88
CA SER A 159 10.70 -28.44 -2.75
C SER A 159 9.46 -27.66 -3.13
N LYS A 160 8.28 -28.14 -2.71
CA LYS A 160 7.02 -27.38 -2.83
C LYS A 160 7.05 -26.01 -2.11
N LYS A 161 8.03 -25.79 -1.22
CA LYS A 161 8.19 -24.53 -0.48
C LYS A 161 9.13 -23.54 -1.16
N ALA A 162 10.09 -24.01 -1.94
CA ALA A 162 11.10 -23.17 -2.58
C ALA A 162 11.73 -23.93 -3.75
N CYS A 163 11.72 -23.30 -4.92
CA CYS A 163 12.44 -23.73 -6.11
C CYS A 163 13.11 -22.47 -6.69
N PRO A 164 14.41 -22.50 -7.03
CA PRO A 164 15.02 -21.41 -7.77
C PRO A 164 14.28 -21.23 -9.09
N PHE A 165 13.96 -19.99 -9.43
CA PHE A 165 13.25 -19.63 -10.66
C PHE A 165 14.10 -18.64 -11.45
N SER A 166 14.46 -19.03 -12.68
CA SER A 166 15.27 -18.24 -13.60
C SER A 166 14.49 -18.00 -14.89
N ALA A 167 14.18 -16.74 -15.17
CA ALA A 167 13.49 -16.35 -16.39
C ALA A 167 13.84 -14.91 -16.78
N CYS A 168 13.62 -14.54 -18.05
CA CYS A 168 13.75 -13.16 -18.50
C CYS A 168 12.39 -12.47 -18.46
N LEU A 169 12.33 -11.35 -17.74
CA LEU A 169 11.19 -10.45 -17.74
C LEU A 169 11.39 -9.41 -18.84
N VAL A 170 10.48 -9.35 -19.82
CA VAL A 170 10.50 -8.34 -20.87
C VAL A 170 9.27 -7.45 -20.74
N MET A 171 9.50 -6.14 -20.70
CA MET A 171 8.44 -5.13 -20.68
C MET A 171 8.32 -4.50 -22.06
N ASP A 172 7.21 -4.74 -22.75
CA ASP A 172 6.87 -4.08 -24.00
C ASP A 172 5.80 -3.01 -23.76
N LYS A 173 5.93 -1.86 -24.42
CA LYS A 173 4.95 -0.77 -24.35
C LYS A 173 3.58 -1.17 -24.90
N GLN A 174 3.53 -2.18 -25.78
CA GLN A 174 2.28 -2.64 -26.40
C GLN A 174 1.66 -3.85 -25.69
N ASN A 175 2.47 -4.81 -25.24
CA ASN A 175 1.99 -6.09 -24.71
C ASN A 175 2.10 -6.20 -23.17
N GLY A 176 2.62 -5.18 -22.50
CA GLY A 176 2.80 -5.20 -21.05
C GLY A 176 4.01 -6.03 -20.63
N LEU A 177 3.91 -6.66 -19.46
CA LEU A 177 4.98 -7.43 -18.86
C LEU A 177 4.84 -8.91 -19.23
N GLU A 178 5.89 -9.51 -19.79
CA GLU A 178 5.87 -10.89 -20.26
C GLU A 178 7.10 -11.64 -19.72
N VAL A 179 6.92 -12.92 -19.40
CA VAL A 179 8.01 -13.82 -18.99
C VAL A 179 8.36 -14.71 -20.17
N ILE A 180 9.60 -14.62 -20.64
CA ILE A 180 10.09 -15.40 -21.78
C ILE A 180 11.46 -16.00 -21.47
N SER A 181 11.88 -16.98 -22.28
CA SER A 181 13.21 -17.56 -22.18
C SER A 181 14.30 -16.58 -22.62
N CYS A 182 15.55 -16.79 -22.20
CA CYS A 182 16.69 -15.97 -22.60
C CYS A 182 16.89 -15.96 -24.12
N GLU A 183 16.66 -17.09 -24.78
CA GLU A 183 16.79 -17.26 -26.22
C GLU A 183 15.70 -16.50 -26.98
N ALA A 184 14.45 -16.55 -26.48
CA ALA A 184 13.34 -15.78 -27.02
C ALA A 184 13.55 -14.26 -26.83
N ALA A 185 14.07 -13.85 -25.67
CA ALA A 185 14.42 -12.46 -25.38
C ALA A 185 15.51 -11.94 -26.33
N ALA A 186 16.59 -12.70 -26.51
CA ALA A 186 17.67 -12.33 -27.42
C ALA A 186 17.17 -12.20 -28.87
N SER A 187 16.33 -13.13 -29.32
CA SER A 187 15.71 -13.10 -30.65
C SER A 187 14.85 -11.85 -30.85
N ARG A 188 14.03 -11.48 -29.86
CA ARG A 188 13.15 -10.31 -29.92
C ARG A 188 13.92 -8.99 -29.86
N LEU A 189 14.98 -8.94 -29.06
CA LEU A 189 15.84 -7.76 -28.93
C LEU A 189 16.89 -7.64 -30.03
N GLN A 190 16.95 -8.61 -30.96
CA GLN A 190 17.97 -8.70 -32.01
C GLN A 190 19.39 -8.69 -31.44
N LEU A 191 19.57 -9.31 -30.28
CA LEU A 191 20.85 -9.43 -29.60
C LEU A 191 21.48 -10.78 -29.90
N GLY A 192 22.79 -10.79 -30.11
CA GLY A 192 23.57 -12.01 -30.13
C GLY A 192 23.70 -12.56 -28.72
N LEU A 193 23.34 -13.82 -28.51
CA LEU A 193 23.52 -14.49 -27.23
C LEU A 193 24.99 -14.90 -27.13
N HIS A 194 25.71 -14.30 -26.17
CA HIS A 194 27.10 -14.64 -25.91
C HIS A 194 27.16 -15.79 -24.90
N THR A 195 27.68 -16.93 -25.31
CA THR A 195 27.92 -18.07 -24.42
C THR A 195 29.32 -17.96 -23.83
N ILE A 196 29.42 -17.99 -22.50
CA ILE A 196 30.71 -18.07 -21.81
C ILE A 196 30.91 -19.51 -21.35
N THR A 197 31.99 -20.13 -21.80
CA THR A 197 32.34 -21.49 -21.37
C THR A 197 33.52 -21.41 -20.42
N LEU A 198 33.33 -21.91 -19.20
CA LEU A 198 34.38 -22.05 -18.20
C LEU A 198 34.91 -23.49 -18.25
N SER A 199 36.18 -23.64 -18.59
CA SER A 199 36.84 -24.94 -18.68
C SER A 199 37.88 -25.08 -17.58
N GLN A 200 37.84 -26.20 -16.85
CA GLN A 200 38.84 -26.55 -15.85
C GLN A 200 39.36 -27.97 -16.07
N LEU A 201 40.68 -28.11 -16.06
CA LEU A 201 41.34 -29.41 -16.08
C LEU A 201 41.47 -29.96 -14.66
N VAL A 202 40.97 -31.17 -14.47
CA VAL A 202 41.03 -31.90 -13.21
C VAL A 202 41.94 -33.11 -13.39
N LYS A 203 43.00 -33.18 -12.58
CA LYS A 203 43.94 -34.29 -12.56
C LYS A 203 43.54 -35.31 -11.51
N SER A 204 43.37 -36.56 -11.92
CA SER A 204 43.16 -37.70 -11.03
C SER A 204 44.50 -38.35 -10.66
N ARG A 205 44.53 -39.01 -9.51
CA ARG A 205 45.70 -39.79 -9.05
C ARG A 205 45.76 -41.18 -9.71
N SER A 206 44.68 -41.59 -10.36
CA SER A 206 44.49 -42.88 -11.02
C SER A 206 43.72 -42.69 -12.33
N VAL A 207 43.71 -43.72 -13.18
CA VAL A 207 42.90 -43.75 -14.40
C VAL A 207 41.46 -43.41 -14.06
N VAL A 208 40.86 -42.50 -14.82
CA VAL A 208 39.50 -42.03 -14.56
C VAL A 208 38.51 -43.15 -14.89
N ASP A 209 37.83 -43.67 -13.88
CA ASP A 209 36.72 -44.59 -14.07
C ASP A 209 35.42 -43.80 -14.29
N TRP A 210 35.00 -43.73 -15.56
CA TRP A 210 33.81 -43.00 -15.99
C TRP A 210 32.51 -43.56 -15.42
N ARG A 211 32.44 -44.86 -15.08
CA ARG A 211 31.24 -45.44 -14.47
C ARG A 211 31.13 -45.03 -13.02
N ALA A 212 32.23 -45.14 -12.26
CA ALA A 212 32.26 -44.71 -10.87
C ALA A 212 32.04 -43.19 -10.73
N LEU A 213 32.62 -42.40 -11.63
CA LEU A 213 32.43 -40.95 -11.68
C LEU A 213 30.95 -40.61 -11.93
N SER A 214 30.31 -41.30 -12.87
CA SER A 214 28.89 -41.10 -13.15
C SER A 214 28.00 -41.47 -11.97
N GLU A 215 28.23 -42.61 -11.32
CA GLU A 215 27.42 -43.02 -10.15
C GLU A 215 27.54 -42.00 -9.02
N ALA A 216 28.74 -41.45 -8.81
CA ALA A 216 28.95 -40.39 -7.83
C ALA A 216 28.22 -39.08 -8.21
N LEU A 217 28.19 -38.75 -9.50
CA LEU A 217 27.52 -37.54 -10.01
C LEU A 217 26.00 -37.68 -10.11
N SER A 218 25.45 -38.90 -10.19
CA SER A 218 24.00 -39.16 -10.19
C SER A 218 23.28 -38.64 -8.94
N ILE A 219 24.02 -38.41 -7.84
CA ILE A 219 23.50 -37.80 -6.61
C ILE A 219 23.09 -36.34 -6.86
N HIS A 220 23.75 -35.67 -7.80
CA HIS A 220 23.53 -34.27 -8.13
C HIS A 220 22.66 -34.07 -9.37
N ASP A 221 22.64 -35.02 -10.29
CA ASP A 221 21.77 -35.02 -11.46
C ASP A 221 21.27 -36.44 -11.77
N THR A 222 19.98 -36.66 -11.52
CA THR A 222 19.31 -37.94 -11.78
C THR A 222 19.07 -38.21 -13.27
N HIS A 223 19.19 -37.19 -14.13
CA HIS A 223 18.98 -37.23 -15.57
C HIS A 223 20.29 -37.16 -16.38
N LEU A 224 21.43 -37.40 -15.74
CA LEU A 224 22.73 -37.36 -16.38
C LEU A 224 22.78 -38.27 -17.63
N GLN A 225 23.50 -37.83 -18.66
CA GLN A 225 23.64 -38.58 -19.91
C GLN A 225 25.07 -39.09 -20.09
N HIS A 226 25.20 -40.40 -20.34
CA HIS A 226 26.45 -40.98 -20.81
C HIS A 226 26.57 -40.79 -22.31
N LYS A 227 27.59 -40.04 -22.73
CA LYS A 227 28.01 -39.97 -24.13
C LYS A 227 29.23 -40.86 -24.34
N GLN A 228 29.49 -41.20 -25.61
CA GLN A 228 30.61 -42.06 -25.99
C GLN A 228 31.95 -41.52 -25.49
N ASP A 229 32.08 -40.19 -25.40
CA ASP A 229 33.30 -39.49 -25.00
C ASP A 229 33.11 -38.61 -23.75
N GLY A 230 32.22 -38.97 -22.81
CA GLY A 230 32.10 -38.22 -21.54
C GLY A 230 30.74 -38.26 -20.87
N ILE A 231 30.58 -37.40 -19.87
CA ILE A 231 29.39 -37.28 -19.03
C ILE A 231 28.78 -35.89 -19.21
N GLU A 232 27.49 -35.81 -19.46
CA GLU A 232 26.73 -34.56 -19.44
C GLU A 232 25.79 -34.52 -18.24
N LEU A 233 25.77 -33.36 -17.59
CA LEU A 233 24.99 -33.03 -16.40
C LEU A 233 24.14 -31.79 -16.69
N PHE A 234 23.01 -31.68 -16.00
CA PHE A 234 22.09 -30.55 -16.01
C PHE A 234 21.68 -30.16 -17.43
N HIS A 235 21.25 -31.15 -18.23
CA HIS A 235 20.83 -30.95 -19.63
C HIS A 235 21.89 -30.30 -20.54
N GLY A 236 23.18 -30.51 -20.23
CA GLY A 236 24.31 -30.02 -21.04
C GLY A 236 24.91 -28.70 -20.56
N GLU A 237 24.47 -28.17 -19.41
CA GLU A 237 25.13 -27.03 -18.78
C GLU A 237 26.53 -27.40 -18.26
N ILE A 238 26.75 -28.66 -17.85
CA ILE A 238 28.08 -29.15 -17.45
C ILE A 238 28.43 -30.41 -18.24
N CYS A 239 29.57 -30.39 -18.92
CA CYS A 239 30.13 -31.55 -19.62
C CYS A 239 31.49 -31.91 -19.04
N VAL A 240 31.69 -33.19 -18.73
CA VAL A 240 32.97 -33.76 -18.30
C VAL A 240 33.50 -34.65 -19.42
N LEU A 241 34.65 -34.28 -19.99
CA LEU A 241 35.23 -34.91 -21.18
C LEU A 241 36.64 -35.45 -20.88
N PRO A 242 37.08 -36.56 -21.49
CA PRO A 242 38.46 -37.03 -21.41
C PRO A 242 39.41 -36.08 -22.13
N VAL A 243 40.61 -35.90 -21.58
CA VAL A 243 41.67 -35.15 -22.25
C VAL A 243 42.41 -36.08 -23.21
N LYS A 244 42.44 -35.74 -24.51
CA LYS A 244 43.13 -36.55 -25.52
C LYS A 244 44.61 -36.70 -25.17
N GLY A 245 45.03 -37.93 -24.85
CA GLY A 245 46.43 -38.29 -24.59
C GLY A 245 46.83 -38.44 -23.13
N ASP A 246 45.92 -38.29 -22.16
CA ASP A 246 46.20 -38.54 -20.74
C ASP A 246 44.97 -39.14 -20.02
N ASP A 247 45.03 -40.45 -19.75
CA ASP A 247 43.93 -41.21 -19.12
C ASP A 247 43.68 -40.86 -17.64
N ASN A 248 44.57 -40.04 -17.05
CA ASN A 248 44.43 -39.54 -15.69
C ASN A 248 43.83 -38.11 -15.62
N GLN A 249 43.41 -37.54 -16.75
CA GLN A 249 42.87 -36.17 -16.81
C GLN A 249 41.47 -36.11 -17.41
N ALA A 250 40.62 -35.28 -16.79
CA ALA A 250 39.31 -34.91 -17.31
C ALA A 250 39.19 -33.38 -17.38
N SER A 251 38.49 -32.90 -18.41
CA SER A 251 38.10 -31.51 -18.57
C SER A 251 36.65 -31.34 -18.14
N GLY A 252 36.41 -30.53 -17.12
CA GLY A 252 35.08 -30.06 -16.77
C GLY A 252 34.80 -28.74 -17.50
N THR A 253 33.70 -28.69 -18.23
CA THR A 253 33.23 -27.51 -18.96
C THR A 253 31.86 -27.13 -18.44
N GLY A 254 31.70 -25.89 -17.97
CA GLY A 254 30.42 -25.31 -17.59
C GLY A 254 30.02 -24.21 -18.57
N MET A 255 28.77 -24.23 -19.04
CA MET A 255 28.17 -23.15 -19.84
C MET A 255 27.34 -22.25 -18.93
N GLY A 256 27.53 -20.94 -19.06
CA GLY A 256 26.75 -19.90 -18.38
C GLY A 256 26.31 -18.80 -19.33
#